data_AF-A0A2G2EJF3-F1
#
_entry.id   AF-A0A2G2EJF3-F1
#
_cell.length_a   1.000
_cell.length_b   1.000
_cell.length_c   1.000
_cell.angle_alpha   90.00
_cell.angle_beta   90.00
_cell.angle_gamma   90.00
#
_symmetry.space_group_name_H-M   'P 1'
#
loop_
_entity.id
_entity.type
_entity.pdbx_description
1 polymer ?
#
loop_
_entity_poly.entity_id
_entity_poly.type
_entity_poly.pdbx_seq_one_letter_code
_entity_poly.pdbx_strand_id
1 'polypeptide(L)' 'MDKSFSFFEGLIQEQFVGSFASAFNVIDEWTSMQSLIVVSTIDEHFDVLMSYEELKNVTSLQVLHEKVLQKMES' A
#
# COMPACT_ATOMS: atom_id res chain seq x y z
N MET A 1 10.34 9.78 -10.23
CA MET A 1 9.29 9.02 -9.53
C MET A 1 8.97 9.81 -8.27
N ASP A 2 7.71 10.22 -8.12
CA ASP A 2 7.26 10.95 -6.93
C ASP A 2 7.20 9.95 -5.76
N LYS A 3 7.83 10.30 -4.64
CA LYS A 3 7.94 9.47 -3.42
C LYS A 3 7.21 10.13 -2.25
N SER A 4 6.36 11.11 -2.53
CA SER A 4 5.56 11.78 -1.50
C SER A 4 4.45 10.85 -1.03
N PHE A 5 4.12 10.96 0.26
CA PHE A 5 2.99 10.22 0.83
C PHE A 5 1.67 10.56 0.11
N SER A 6 1.48 11.81 -0.32
CA SER A 6 0.30 12.23 -1.09
C SER A 6 0.17 11.50 -2.43
N PHE A 7 1.28 11.27 -3.13
CA PHE A 7 1.28 10.51 -4.38
C PHE A 7 0.98 9.03 -4.11
N PHE A 8 1.63 8.45 -3.10
CA PHE A 8 1.40 7.07 -2.68
C PHE A 8 -0.06 6.83 -2.26
N GLU A 9 -0.61 7.71 -1.42
CA GLU A 9 -1.99 7.64 -0.97
C GLU A 9 -2.97 7.72 -2.14
N GLY A 10 -2.75 8.66 -3.08
CA GLY A 10 -3.57 8.77 -4.28
C GLY A 10 -3.54 7.50 -5.13
N LEU A 11 -2.35 6.93 -5.35
CA LEU A 11 -2.17 5.68 -6.10
C LEU A 11 -2.97 4.52 -5.50
N ILE A 12 -2.85 4.33 -4.19
CA ILE A 12 -3.55 3.25 -3.50
C ILE A 12 -5.06 3.52 -3.47
N GLN A 13 -5.49 4.76 -3.26
CA GLN A 13 -6.91 5.14 -3.29
C GLN A 13 -7.56 4.88 -4.66
N GLU A 14 -6.85 5.14 -5.76
CA GLU A 14 -7.34 4.87 -7.12
C GLU A 14 -7.64 3.38 -7.37
N GLN A 15 -6.98 2.47 -6.65
CA GLN A 15 -7.27 1.03 -6.76
C GLN A 15 -8.50 0.60 -5.95
N PHE A 16 -8.95 1.44 -5.01
CA PHE A 16 -10.02 1.11 -4.06
C PHE A 16 -11.32 1.91 -4.28
N VAL A 17 -11.47 2.56 -5.43
CA VAL A 17 -12.65 3.37 -5.76
C VAL A 17 -13.91 2.49 -5.81
N GLY A 18 -15.00 2.93 -5.17
CA GLY A 18 -16.30 2.25 -5.14
C GLY A 18 -16.64 1.64 -3.77
N SER A 19 -17.29 0.47 -3.76
CA SER A 19 -17.81 -0.22 -2.54
C SER A 19 -16.76 -0.56 -1.47
N PHE A 20 -15.47 -0.38 -1.78
CA PHE A 20 -14.32 -0.67 -0.91
C PHE A 20 -13.75 0.58 -0.20
N ALA A 21 -14.26 1.77 -0.49
CA ALA A 21 -13.73 3.04 0.01
C ALA A 21 -13.97 3.29 1.51
N SER A 22 -14.78 2.49 2.20
CA SER A 22 -15.23 2.80 3.57
C SER A 22 -14.20 2.57 4.68
N ALA A 23 -13.02 2.01 4.41
CA ALA A 23 -12.04 1.69 5.46
C ALA A 23 -10.55 1.79 5.04
N PHE A 24 -10.18 2.63 4.06
CA PHE A 24 -8.75 2.73 3.65
C PHE A 24 -7.85 3.42 4.69
N ASN A 25 -8.44 4.24 5.57
CA ASN A 25 -7.71 5.09 6.53
C ASN A 25 -7.25 4.29 7.76
N VAL A 26 -7.91 3.17 8.04
CA VAL A 26 -7.63 2.27 9.16
C VAL A 26 -7.64 0.85 8.62
N ILE A 27 -6.44 0.31 8.41
CA ILE A 27 -6.27 -1.07 7.97
C ILE A 27 -6.30 -1.92 9.25
N ASP A 28 -7.49 -2.37 9.65
CA ASP A 28 -7.58 -3.43 10.66
C ASP A 28 -7.13 -4.77 10.07
N GLU A 29 -7.57 -5.07 8.84
CA GLU A 29 -7.15 -6.25 8.10
C GLU A 29 -7.33 -6.05 6.59
N TRP A 30 -6.33 -6.41 5.80
CA TRP A 30 -6.46 -6.47 4.35
C TRP A 30 -7.14 -7.77 3.95
N THR A 31 -8.19 -7.70 3.14
CA THR A 31 -8.68 -8.92 2.45
C THR A 31 -7.62 -9.42 1.47
N SER A 32 -7.61 -10.71 1.18
CA SER A 32 -6.63 -11.32 0.25
C SER A 32 -6.58 -10.61 -1.11
N MET A 33 -7.72 -10.11 -1.60
CA MET A 33 -7.79 -9.35 -2.86
C MET A 33 -7.14 -7.97 -2.72
N GLN A 34 -7.42 -7.24 -1.64
CA GLN A 34 -6.80 -5.93 -1.40
C GLN A 34 -5.29 -6.05 -1.20
N SER A 35 -4.83 -7.08 -0.47
CA SER A 35 -3.39 -7.36 -0.31
C SER A 35 -2.71 -7.56 -1.66
N LEU A 36 -3.32 -8.35 -2.54
CA LEU A 36 -2.78 -8.62 -3.87
C LEU A 36 -2.70 -7.34 -4.72
N ILE A 37 -3.77 -6.56 -4.74
CA ILE A 37 -3.83 -5.27 -5.46
C ILE A 37 -2.72 -4.34 -4.96
N VAL A 38 -2.59 -4.17 -3.64
CA VAL A 38 -1.58 -3.27 -3.05
C VAL A 38 -0.16 -3.75 -3.36
N VAL A 39 0.14 -5.05 -3.23
CA VAL A 39 1.46 -5.59 -3.59
C VAL A 39 1.78 -5.29 -5.04
N SER A 40 0.86 -5.60 -5.96
CA SER A 40 1.06 -5.38 -7.39
C SER A 40 1.26 -3.90 -7.71
N THR A 41 0.46 -3.00 -7.13
CA THR A 41 0.62 -1.55 -7.34
C THR A 41 1.96 -1.05 -6.84
N ILE A 42 2.43 -1.53 -5.68
CA ILE A 42 3.73 -1.15 -5.13
C ILE A 42 4.86 -1.67 -6.02
N ASP A 43 4.80 -2.93 -6.46
CA ASP A 43 5.79 -3.53 -7.35
C ASP A 43 5.90 -2.75 -8.67
N GLU A 44 4.76 -2.45 -9.31
CA GLU A 44 4.72 -1.69 -10.57
C GLU A 44 5.24 -0.25 -10.45
N HIS A 45 4.95 0.43 -9.34
CA HIS A 45 5.24 1.85 -9.18
C HIS A 45 6.52 2.14 -8.41
N PHE A 46 7.07 1.19 -7.66
CA PHE A 46 8.23 1.40 -6.80
C PHE A 46 9.30 0.31 -6.96
N ASP A 47 9.07 -0.73 -7.77
CA ASP A 47 9.97 -1.89 -7.95
C ASP A 47 10.28 -2.58 -6.61
N VAL A 48 9.27 -2.61 -5.72
CA VAL A 48 9.36 -3.15 -4.36
C VAL A 48 8.37 -4.29 -4.18
N LEU A 49 8.89 -5.47 -3.87
CA LEU A 49 8.08 -6.61 -3.50
C LEU A 49 7.80 -6.63 -1.99
N MET A 50 6.51 -6.51 -1.65
CA MET A 50 6.02 -6.62 -0.27
C MET A 50 5.47 -8.03 -0.02
N SER A 51 5.90 -8.65 1.07
CA SER A 51 5.35 -9.95 1.50
C SER A 51 4.03 -9.76 2.26
N TYR A 52 3.22 -10.83 2.29
CA TYR A 52 1.97 -10.85 3.03
C TYR A 52 2.16 -10.58 4.53
N GLU A 53 3.23 -11.09 5.14
CA GLU A 53 3.56 -10.82 6.55
C GLU A 53 3.90 -9.35 6.80
N GLU A 54 4.56 -8.69 5.85
CA GLU A 54 4.88 -7.27 5.97
C GLU A 54 3.63 -6.41 5.90
N LEU A 55 2.67 -6.77 5.04
CA LEU A 55 1.38 -6.10 4.91
C LEU A 55 0.47 -6.34 6.12
N LYS A 56 0.51 -7.53 6.72
CA LYS A 56 -0.29 -7.84 7.91
C LYS A 56 0.08 -6.96 9.12
N ASN A 57 1.33 -6.49 9.19
CA ASN A 57 1.81 -5.63 10.26
C ASN A 57 1.65 -4.12 9.98
N VAL A 58 1.03 -3.76 8.85
CA VAL A 58 0.78 -2.38 8.46
C VAL A 58 -0.57 -1.95 9.00
N THR A 59 -0.56 -1.00 9.92
CA THR A 59 -1.76 -0.44 10.56
C THR A 59 -2.28 0.82 9.86
N SER A 60 -1.47 1.44 9.01
CA SER A 60 -1.83 2.63 8.24
C SER A 60 -1.07 2.70 6.92
N LEU A 61 -1.63 3.41 5.93
CA LEU A 61 -0.95 3.68 4.66
C LEU A 61 0.37 4.43 4.85
N GLN A 62 0.51 5.22 5.91
CA GLN A 62 1.74 5.94 6.21
C GLN A 62 2.87 4.97 6.61
N VAL A 63 2.56 3.98 7.44
CA VAL A 63 3.51 2.91 7.80
C VAL A 63 3.86 2.06 6.57
N LEU A 64 2.89 1.81 5.69
CA LEU A 64 3.14 1.11 4.43
C LEU A 64 4.13 1.88 3.56
N HIS A 65 3.89 3.18 3.37
CA HIS A 65 4.74 4.05 2.57
C HIS A 65 6.17 4.09 3.12
N GLU A 66 6.34 4.23 4.44
CA GLU A 66 7.66 4.18 5.08
C GLU A 66 8.38 2.85 4.82
N LYS A 67 7.68 1.71 4.92
CA LYS A 67 8.26 0.38 4.61
C LYS A 67 8.68 0.26 3.15
N VAL A 68 7.87 0.78 2.22
CA VAL A 68 8.20 0.79 0.79
C VAL A 68 9.46 1.60 0.57
N LEU A 69 9.56 2.81 1.13
CA LEU A 69 10.75 3.65 1.02
C LEU A 69 11.99 2.99 1.61
N GLN A 70 11.87 2.34 2.78
CA GLN A 70 12.99 1.60 3.38
C GLN A 70 13.49 0.47 2.47
N LYS A 71 12.59 -0.24 1.78
CA LYS A 71 12.97 -1.29 0.83
C LYS A 71 13.60 -0.75 -0.44
N MET A 72 13.16 0.41 -0.93
CA MET A 72 13.78 1.06 -2.10
C MET A 72 15.23 1.47 -1.84
N GLU A 73 15.60 1.70 -0.57
CA GLU A 73 16.94 2.14 -0.17
C GLU A 73 17.86 0.99 0.27
N SER A 74 17.32 -0.24 0.38
CA SER A 74 18.04 -1.43 0.84
C SER A 74 18.53 -2.31 -0.29
#